data_AF-A0A2P6WEJ2-F1
#
_entry.id   AF-A0A2P6WEJ2-F1
#
_cell.length_a   1.000
_cell.length_b   1.000
_cell.length_c   1.000
_cell.angle_alpha   90.00
_cell.angle_beta   90.00
_cell.angle_gamma   90.00
#
_symmetry.space_group_name_H-M   'P 1'
#
loop_
_entity.id
_entity.type
_entity.pdbx_description
1 polymer ?
#
loop_
_entity_poly.entity_id
_entity_poly.type
_entity_poly.pdbx_seq_one_letter_code
_entity_poly.pdbx_strand_id
1 'polypeptide(L)'
;MDAAGRYCADAVIGIDTLWGGDVMCPSGTGRFIADSWFSDDPLPLAYTTSGAAKLRETGGVGAKQIDRAAVAAYLKEIDFPAAIEGLKAEALKLGGLRARYLAGLAGSLQVMFDLAMEMLGQGEAVPYERCVLASTGCAPEPSQPRGKRERVAELLSRAGHSSHDDRSLLAAVDAWRNERVTPMASVRTISAAVIAYFDQLSAKHLSPYLPSELSKVPRANIDFMPIKDAWFSGSMNYVGRARNADASPQYEATYEINASLQISVPEFYQLISHEVVPGHVTTFAYLQNLYVRGLAGFESTVLTMNTRAAALFEGIANNAILIAHGVTELVQLPDEDMQIGALLALLQDDAKNQSSYLTWGEGRPQSEVAEVLRNEFLVTPERADKLSGAWGRHPLLGRMYLPAYRTGTEKVAEWRRKYSAEKVLPVIYGCAGIVDLCTAEQVLEGRV
;
A
#
# COMPACT_ATOMS: atom_id res chain seq x y z
N MET A 1 -6.12 -24.07 7.93
CA MET A 1 -6.74 -23.41 6.77
C MET A 1 -8.05 -24.08 6.30
N ASP A 2 -9.10 -23.31 6.00
CA ASP A 2 -10.35 -23.80 5.36
C ASP A 2 -10.22 -23.90 3.81
N ALA A 3 -11.28 -24.29 3.10
CA ALA A 3 -11.23 -24.46 1.64
C ALA A 3 -10.98 -23.13 0.90
N ALA A 4 -11.66 -22.06 1.30
CA ALA A 4 -11.45 -20.72 0.76
C ALA A 4 -9.99 -20.25 0.98
N GLY A 5 -9.43 -20.50 2.17
CA GLY A 5 -8.05 -20.18 2.47
C GLY A 5 -7.07 -20.91 1.56
N ARG A 6 -7.30 -22.20 1.25
CA ARG A 6 -6.40 -22.96 0.35
C ARG A 6 -6.38 -22.36 -1.06
N TYR A 7 -7.55 -22.08 -1.62
CA TYR A 7 -7.63 -21.41 -2.93
C TYR A 7 -7.04 -20.00 -2.89
N CYS A 8 -7.21 -19.27 -1.79
CA CYS A 8 -6.58 -17.97 -1.59
C CYS A 8 -5.05 -18.08 -1.58
N ALA A 9 -4.48 -19.06 -0.86
CA ALA A 9 -3.05 -19.30 -0.83
C ALA A 9 -2.51 -19.63 -2.24
N ASP A 10 -3.12 -20.59 -2.91
CA ASP A 10 -2.71 -21.01 -4.26
C ASP A 10 -2.79 -19.85 -5.26
N ALA A 11 -3.89 -19.09 -5.25
CA ALA A 11 -4.10 -18.01 -6.20
C ALA A 11 -3.17 -16.81 -5.91
N VAL A 12 -3.08 -16.35 -4.67
CA VAL A 12 -2.27 -15.16 -4.34
C VAL A 12 -0.78 -15.44 -4.52
N ILE A 13 -0.27 -16.52 -3.91
CA ILE A 13 1.16 -16.85 -4.01
C ILE A 13 1.53 -17.27 -5.42
N GLY A 14 0.61 -17.93 -6.11
CA GLY A 14 0.81 -18.29 -7.47
C GLY A 14 0.97 -17.08 -8.39
N ILE A 15 0.09 -16.08 -8.27
CA ILE A 15 0.16 -14.83 -9.02
C ILE A 15 1.40 -14.04 -8.64
N ASP A 16 1.72 -13.93 -7.35
CA ASP A 16 2.97 -13.30 -6.88
C ASP A 16 4.20 -13.91 -7.58
N THR A 17 4.32 -15.24 -7.54
CA THR A 17 5.43 -15.97 -8.18
C THR A 17 5.44 -15.81 -9.70
N LEU A 18 4.27 -15.78 -10.36
CA LEU A 18 4.17 -15.54 -11.81
C LEU A 18 4.79 -14.20 -12.19
N TRP A 19 4.60 -13.18 -11.35
CA TRP A 19 5.20 -11.85 -11.50
C TRP A 19 6.63 -11.75 -10.95
N GLY A 20 7.22 -12.85 -10.49
CA GLY A 20 8.59 -12.93 -9.97
C GLY A 20 8.72 -12.61 -8.49
N GLY A 21 7.61 -12.45 -7.78
CA GLY A 21 7.58 -12.20 -6.35
C GLY A 21 8.01 -13.41 -5.52
N ASP A 22 8.65 -13.12 -4.40
CA ASP A 22 9.08 -14.06 -3.38
C ASP A 22 8.59 -13.60 -2.01
N VAL A 23 7.40 -14.09 -1.62
CA VAL A 23 6.79 -13.81 -0.30
C VAL A 23 7.70 -14.14 0.89
N MET A 24 8.67 -15.04 0.72
CA MET A 24 9.59 -15.43 1.79
C MET A 24 10.91 -14.66 1.75
N CYS A 25 11.12 -13.78 0.78
CA CYS A 25 12.31 -12.95 0.71
C CYS A 25 12.42 -12.10 1.97
N PRO A 26 13.60 -12.03 2.61
CA PRO A 26 13.80 -11.17 3.78
C PRO A 26 13.86 -9.68 3.44
N SER A 27 13.92 -9.33 2.15
CA SER A 27 14.03 -7.97 1.64
C SER A 27 12.84 -7.63 0.73
N GLY A 28 12.44 -6.37 0.73
CA GLY A 28 11.45 -5.84 -0.21
C GLY A 28 11.89 -5.86 -1.67
N THR A 29 13.18 -6.14 -1.93
CA THR A 29 13.69 -6.36 -3.29
C THR A 29 13.11 -7.59 -3.98
N GLY A 30 12.71 -8.61 -3.22
CA GLY A 30 12.10 -9.84 -3.75
C GLY A 30 10.59 -9.92 -3.56
N ARG A 31 9.99 -9.13 -2.66
CA ARG A 31 8.54 -9.10 -2.45
C ARG A 31 7.85 -8.23 -3.49
N PHE A 32 6.66 -8.62 -3.94
CA PHE A 32 5.98 -7.87 -5.00
C PHE A 32 4.47 -7.75 -4.90
N ILE A 33 3.72 -8.86 -4.88
CA ILE A 33 2.26 -8.87 -4.78
C ILE A 33 1.85 -9.37 -3.40
N ALA A 34 2.42 -10.49 -2.95
CA ALA A 34 2.21 -11.01 -1.62
C ALA A 34 3.20 -10.36 -0.65
N ASP A 35 2.69 -9.47 0.20
CA ASP A 35 3.52 -8.68 1.11
C ASP A 35 3.87 -9.44 2.39
N SER A 36 3.08 -10.46 2.75
CA SER A 36 3.29 -11.25 3.97
C SER A 36 2.86 -12.72 3.83
N TRP A 37 3.40 -13.56 4.72
CA TRP A 37 2.96 -14.93 4.97
C TRP A 37 3.25 -15.29 6.44
N PHE A 38 2.26 -15.11 7.31
CA PHE A 38 2.42 -15.32 8.76
C PHE A 38 1.49 -16.38 9.38
N SER A 39 0.81 -17.18 8.57
CA SER A 39 -0.19 -18.17 8.98
C SER A 39 0.34 -19.41 9.71
N ASP A 40 1.65 -19.66 9.63
CA ASP A 40 2.31 -20.94 9.94
C ASP A 40 1.84 -22.15 9.10
N ASP A 41 0.87 -21.97 8.20
CA ASP A 41 0.47 -23.01 7.25
C ASP A 41 1.62 -23.28 6.24
N PRO A 42 1.72 -24.51 5.71
CA PRO A 42 2.67 -24.82 4.65
C PRO A 42 2.45 -23.94 3.41
N LEU A 43 3.54 -23.53 2.77
CA LEU A 43 3.47 -22.82 1.49
C LEU A 43 2.82 -23.70 0.42
N PRO A 44 1.99 -23.12 -0.48
CA PRO A 44 1.26 -23.87 -1.49
C PRO A 44 2.20 -24.45 -2.56
N LEU A 45 1.69 -25.39 -3.35
CA LEU A 45 2.42 -25.93 -4.50
C LEU A 45 2.87 -24.82 -5.46
N ALA A 46 2.05 -23.78 -5.62
CA ALA A 46 2.38 -22.61 -6.41
C ALA A 46 3.69 -21.91 -6.00
N TYR A 47 4.19 -22.14 -4.78
CA TYR A 47 5.48 -21.63 -4.34
C TYR A 47 6.60 -22.67 -4.40
N THR A 48 6.30 -23.94 -4.12
CA THR A 48 7.31 -24.96 -3.79
C THR A 48 7.82 -25.75 -4.98
N THR A 49 7.18 -25.68 -6.14
CA THR A 49 7.64 -26.44 -7.32
C THR A 49 8.96 -25.89 -7.87
N SER A 50 9.64 -26.72 -8.69
CA SER A 50 10.84 -26.29 -9.41
C SER A 50 10.54 -25.15 -10.39
N GLY A 51 9.38 -25.14 -11.06
CA GLY A 51 8.97 -24.05 -11.93
C GLY A 51 8.80 -22.73 -11.15
N ALA A 52 8.19 -22.80 -9.97
CA ALA A 52 8.02 -21.64 -9.08
C ALA A 52 9.37 -21.04 -8.66
N ALA A 53 10.30 -21.89 -8.19
CA ALA A 53 11.65 -21.46 -7.82
C ALA A 53 12.37 -20.79 -8.99
N LYS A 54 12.28 -21.39 -10.19
CA LYS A 54 12.90 -20.82 -11.38
C LYS A 54 12.35 -19.45 -11.74
N LEU A 55 11.03 -19.23 -11.62
CA LEU A 55 10.43 -17.93 -11.91
C LEU A 55 10.86 -16.82 -10.95
N ARG A 56 10.99 -17.13 -9.65
CA ARG A 56 11.52 -16.17 -8.67
C ARG A 56 12.96 -15.78 -9.01
N GLU A 57 13.78 -16.73 -9.45
CA GLU A 57 15.15 -16.44 -9.92
C GLU A 57 15.17 -15.57 -11.18
N THR A 58 14.25 -15.78 -12.12
CA THR A 58 14.23 -15.05 -13.40
C THR A 58 13.43 -13.75 -13.37
N GLY A 59 12.72 -13.46 -12.28
CA GLY A 59 11.88 -12.27 -12.13
C GLY A 59 10.51 -12.35 -12.83
N GLY A 60 10.03 -13.56 -13.13
CA GLY A 60 8.70 -13.78 -13.70
C GLY A 60 8.38 -13.01 -14.98
N VAL A 61 7.11 -12.68 -15.18
CA VAL A 61 6.64 -11.82 -16.29
C VAL A 61 7.01 -10.34 -16.09
N GLY A 62 7.45 -9.95 -14.88
CA GLY A 62 7.91 -8.60 -14.56
C GLY A 62 9.37 -8.33 -14.98
N ALA A 63 10.11 -9.37 -15.40
CA ALA A 63 11.50 -9.25 -15.80
C ALA A 63 11.68 -8.38 -17.05
N LYS A 64 12.80 -7.63 -17.11
CA LYS A 64 13.19 -6.85 -18.31
C LYS A 64 13.27 -7.71 -19.57
N GLN A 65 13.69 -8.97 -19.41
CA GLN A 65 13.67 -10.00 -20.44
C GLN A 65 12.97 -11.22 -19.86
N ILE A 66 11.77 -11.52 -20.37
CA ILE A 66 10.94 -12.61 -19.86
C ILE A 66 11.52 -13.96 -20.31
N ASP A 67 11.85 -14.83 -19.36
CA ASP A 67 12.15 -16.24 -19.64
C ASP A 67 10.84 -16.99 -19.95
N ARG A 68 10.44 -16.97 -21.22
CA ARG A 68 9.20 -17.58 -21.70
C ARG A 68 9.14 -19.09 -21.46
N ALA A 69 10.28 -19.78 -21.43
CA ALA A 69 10.32 -21.22 -21.18
C ALA A 69 10.03 -21.53 -19.72
N ALA A 70 10.63 -20.76 -18.78
CA ALA A 70 10.32 -20.87 -17.36
C ALA A 70 8.84 -20.57 -17.07
N VAL A 71 8.30 -19.50 -17.67
CA VAL A 71 6.87 -19.15 -17.51
C VAL A 71 5.97 -20.26 -18.05
N ALA A 72 6.23 -20.77 -19.24
CA ALA A 72 5.44 -21.86 -19.81
C ALA A 72 5.53 -23.17 -19.02
N ALA A 73 6.67 -23.46 -18.38
CA ALA A 73 6.80 -24.61 -17.49
C ALA A 73 5.95 -24.45 -16.23
N TYR A 74 6.01 -23.28 -15.60
CA TYR A 74 5.22 -22.98 -14.40
C TYR A 74 3.70 -22.98 -14.66
N LEU A 75 3.26 -22.39 -15.78
CA LEU A 75 1.85 -22.41 -16.20
C LEU A 75 1.32 -23.82 -16.52
N LYS A 76 2.19 -24.84 -16.69
CA LYS A 76 1.79 -26.25 -16.80
C LYS A 76 1.69 -26.94 -15.44
N GLU A 77 2.44 -26.48 -14.46
CA GLU A 77 2.44 -27.02 -13.10
C GLU A 77 1.27 -26.49 -12.27
N ILE A 78 0.90 -25.21 -12.48
CA ILE A 78 -0.08 -24.49 -11.66
C ILE A 78 -1.27 -24.03 -12.50
N ASP A 79 -2.48 -24.41 -12.07
CA ASP A 79 -3.74 -24.04 -12.70
C ASP A 79 -4.35 -22.79 -12.03
N PHE A 80 -3.94 -21.60 -12.49
CA PHE A 80 -4.44 -20.33 -11.98
C PHE A 80 -5.95 -20.14 -12.18
N PRO A 81 -6.52 -20.43 -13.37
CA PRO A 81 -7.96 -20.36 -13.56
C PRO A 81 -8.72 -21.20 -12.53
N ALA A 82 -8.30 -22.45 -12.29
CA ALA A 82 -8.95 -23.30 -11.29
C ALA A 82 -8.81 -22.74 -9.86
N ALA A 83 -7.65 -22.20 -9.50
CA ALA A 83 -7.44 -21.61 -8.17
C ALA A 83 -8.34 -20.37 -7.95
N ILE A 84 -8.41 -19.46 -8.93
CA ILE A 84 -9.23 -18.24 -8.88
C ILE A 84 -10.72 -18.59 -8.89
N GLU A 85 -11.17 -19.50 -9.74
CA GLU A 85 -12.57 -19.95 -9.78
C GLU A 85 -12.96 -20.71 -8.50
N GLY A 86 -12.05 -21.53 -7.97
CA GLY A 86 -12.22 -22.18 -6.67
C GLY A 86 -12.42 -21.18 -5.53
N LEU A 87 -11.63 -20.11 -5.52
CA LEU A 87 -11.78 -19.01 -4.55
C LEU A 87 -13.16 -18.34 -4.66
N LYS A 88 -13.61 -18.04 -5.88
CA LYS A 88 -14.95 -17.47 -6.13
C LYS A 88 -16.06 -18.42 -5.66
N ALA A 89 -15.94 -19.71 -5.98
CA ALA A 89 -16.93 -20.71 -5.62
C ALA A 89 -17.04 -20.91 -4.09
N GLU A 90 -15.92 -20.95 -3.38
CA GLU A 90 -15.92 -21.04 -1.91
C GLU A 90 -16.42 -19.75 -1.26
N ALA A 91 -16.06 -18.57 -1.80
CA ALA A 91 -16.59 -17.30 -1.33
C ALA A 91 -18.12 -17.27 -1.37
N LEU A 92 -18.74 -17.74 -2.47
CA LEU A 92 -20.20 -17.82 -2.59
C LEU A 92 -20.86 -18.69 -1.52
N LYS A 93 -20.18 -19.75 -1.03
CA LYS A 93 -20.69 -20.65 0.01
C LYS A 93 -20.65 -20.03 1.41
N LEU A 94 -19.67 -19.16 1.68
CA LEU A 94 -19.47 -18.55 3.00
C LEU A 94 -20.53 -17.49 3.33
N GLY A 95 -21.01 -16.75 2.34
CA GLY A 95 -21.88 -15.59 2.55
C GLY A 95 -21.24 -14.46 3.38
N GLY A 96 -22.04 -13.44 3.70
CA GLY A 96 -21.61 -12.34 4.57
C GLY A 96 -20.46 -11.48 4.02
N LEU A 97 -19.75 -10.81 4.94
CA LEU A 97 -18.69 -9.86 4.62
C LEU A 97 -17.45 -10.53 3.99
N ARG A 98 -17.04 -11.66 4.57
CA ARG A 98 -15.88 -12.43 4.09
C ARG A 98 -16.06 -12.91 2.65
N ALA A 99 -17.26 -13.37 2.28
CA ALA A 99 -17.56 -13.74 0.89
C ALA A 99 -17.35 -12.58 -0.09
N ARG A 100 -17.81 -11.37 0.28
CA ARG A 100 -17.69 -10.18 -0.57
C ARG A 100 -16.24 -9.74 -0.72
N TYR A 101 -15.47 -9.78 0.37
CA TYR A 101 -14.04 -9.51 0.34
C TYR A 101 -13.30 -10.48 -0.59
N LEU A 102 -13.52 -11.80 -0.43
CA LEU A 102 -12.87 -12.83 -1.24
C LEU A 102 -13.27 -12.74 -2.72
N ALA A 103 -14.51 -12.38 -3.02
CA ALA A 103 -14.95 -12.13 -4.40
C ALA A 103 -14.23 -10.92 -5.02
N GLY A 104 -14.04 -9.84 -4.25
CA GLY A 104 -13.24 -8.69 -4.64
C GLY A 104 -11.79 -9.07 -4.93
N LEU A 105 -11.15 -9.79 -4.01
CA LEU A 105 -9.79 -10.31 -4.14
C LEU A 105 -9.63 -11.19 -5.39
N ALA A 106 -10.53 -12.15 -5.60
CA ALA A 106 -10.51 -13.01 -6.79
C ALA A 106 -10.65 -12.21 -8.10
N GLY A 107 -11.46 -11.14 -8.09
CA GLY A 107 -11.56 -10.21 -9.21
C GLY A 107 -10.26 -9.48 -9.52
N SER A 108 -9.55 -8.98 -8.49
CA SER A 108 -8.23 -8.36 -8.66
C SER A 108 -7.20 -9.38 -9.19
N LEU A 109 -7.17 -10.59 -8.63
CA LEU A 109 -6.24 -11.66 -9.06
C LEU A 109 -6.46 -12.08 -10.52
N GLN A 110 -7.72 -12.15 -10.97
CA GLN A 110 -8.02 -12.42 -12.38
C GLN A 110 -7.40 -11.36 -13.30
N VAL A 111 -7.50 -10.08 -12.93
CA VAL A 111 -6.92 -9.00 -13.74
C VAL A 111 -5.39 -9.08 -13.74
N MET A 112 -4.76 -9.39 -12.60
CA MET A 112 -3.29 -9.58 -12.55
C MET A 112 -2.84 -10.76 -13.41
N PHE A 113 -3.62 -11.85 -13.45
CA PHE A 113 -3.37 -12.97 -14.36
C PHE A 113 -3.50 -12.56 -15.82
N ASP A 114 -4.59 -11.89 -16.19
CA ASP A 114 -4.81 -11.45 -17.56
C ASP A 114 -3.74 -10.46 -18.03
N LEU A 115 -3.24 -9.59 -17.15
CA LEU A 115 -2.10 -8.71 -17.42
C LEU A 115 -0.79 -9.49 -17.65
N ALA A 116 -0.57 -10.58 -16.91
CA ALA A 116 0.57 -11.46 -17.14
C ALA A 116 0.47 -12.13 -18.52
N MET A 117 -0.73 -12.57 -18.89
CA MET A 117 -1.03 -13.16 -20.20
C MET A 117 -0.89 -12.15 -21.35
N GLU A 118 -1.32 -10.90 -21.17
CA GLU A 118 -1.06 -9.79 -22.09
C GLU A 118 0.44 -9.59 -22.31
N MET A 119 1.25 -9.58 -21.23
CA MET A 119 2.71 -9.43 -21.29
C MET A 119 3.40 -10.55 -22.08
N LEU A 120 2.82 -11.75 -22.05
CA LEU A 120 3.29 -12.88 -22.84
C LEU A 120 2.83 -12.82 -24.30
N GLY A 121 1.96 -11.89 -24.68
CA GLY A 121 1.29 -11.87 -25.98
C GLY A 121 0.29 -13.02 -26.14
N GLN A 122 -0.24 -13.52 -25.02
CA GLN A 122 -1.13 -14.67 -24.92
C GLN A 122 -2.46 -14.29 -24.29
N GLY A 123 -3.12 -13.27 -24.81
CA GLY A 123 -4.40 -12.79 -24.27
C GLY A 123 -4.82 -11.51 -24.96
N GLU A 124 -6.04 -11.07 -24.70
CA GLU A 124 -6.48 -9.74 -25.12
C GLU A 124 -5.80 -8.66 -24.27
N ALA A 125 -5.63 -7.46 -24.85
CA ALA A 125 -5.21 -6.31 -24.09
C ALA A 125 -6.21 -6.01 -22.97
N VAL A 126 -5.73 -5.90 -21.74
CA VAL A 126 -6.56 -5.63 -20.57
C VAL A 126 -6.84 -4.12 -20.50
N PRO A 127 -8.13 -3.69 -20.56
CA PRO A 127 -8.47 -2.28 -20.51
C PRO A 127 -7.99 -1.60 -19.22
N TYR A 128 -7.49 -0.37 -19.34
CA TYR A 128 -7.03 0.43 -18.19
C TYR A 128 -8.13 0.58 -17.12
N GLU A 129 -9.35 0.90 -17.52
CA GLU A 129 -10.50 1.03 -16.63
C GLU A 129 -10.78 -0.26 -15.84
N ARG A 130 -10.65 -1.44 -16.48
CA ARG A 130 -10.81 -2.73 -15.81
C ARG A 130 -9.75 -2.94 -14.72
N CYS A 131 -8.52 -2.49 -14.95
CA CYS A 131 -7.44 -2.57 -13.98
C CYS A 131 -7.74 -1.72 -12.73
N VAL A 132 -8.15 -0.46 -12.94
CA VAL A 132 -8.44 0.48 -11.85
C VAL A 132 -9.66 0.02 -11.06
N LEU A 133 -10.76 -0.36 -11.73
CA LEU A 133 -11.97 -0.88 -11.07
C LEU A 133 -11.70 -2.13 -10.22
N ALA A 134 -10.80 -3.00 -10.68
CA ALA A 134 -10.47 -4.21 -9.96
C ALA A 134 -9.63 -3.94 -8.70
N SER A 135 -8.76 -2.92 -8.70
CA SER A 135 -7.93 -2.59 -7.54
C SER A 135 -8.55 -1.54 -6.60
N THR A 136 -9.47 -0.69 -7.06
CA THR A 136 -10.04 0.39 -6.24
C THR A 136 -11.54 0.28 -6.04
N GLY A 137 -12.25 -0.40 -6.95
CA GLY A 137 -13.72 -0.39 -6.98
C GLY A 137 -14.33 0.88 -7.58
N CYS A 138 -13.51 1.80 -8.10
CA CYS A 138 -13.92 3.05 -8.73
C CYS A 138 -13.38 3.15 -10.15
N ALA A 139 -14.08 3.89 -11.01
CA ALA A 139 -13.60 4.20 -12.36
C ALA A 139 -12.34 5.09 -12.29
N PRO A 140 -11.45 5.04 -13.29
CA PRO A 140 -10.30 5.94 -13.34
C PRO A 140 -10.72 7.39 -13.51
N GLU A 141 -10.04 8.29 -12.79
CA GLU A 141 -10.23 9.72 -12.90
C GLU A 141 -8.91 10.48 -12.68
N PRO A 142 -8.74 11.65 -13.34
CA PRO A 142 -7.57 12.49 -13.11
C PRO A 142 -7.57 13.08 -11.70
N SER A 143 -6.38 13.29 -11.15
CA SER A 143 -6.18 13.95 -9.86
C SER A 143 -6.34 15.47 -9.98
N GLN A 144 -6.84 16.12 -8.92
CA GLN A 144 -7.03 17.58 -8.88
C GLN A 144 -6.15 18.23 -7.79
N PRO A 145 -4.92 18.67 -8.12
CA PRO A 145 -3.96 19.13 -7.10
C PRO A 145 -4.22 20.56 -6.60
N ARG A 146 -5.03 21.34 -7.31
CA ARG A 146 -5.15 22.80 -7.13
C ARG A 146 -5.37 23.24 -5.68
N GLY A 147 -6.36 22.69 -4.99
CA GLY A 147 -6.66 23.10 -3.61
C GLY A 147 -5.51 22.79 -2.64
N LYS A 148 -4.83 21.65 -2.82
CA LYS A 148 -3.66 21.28 -2.01
C LYS A 148 -2.46 22.21 -2.32
N ARG A 149 -2.23 22.57 -3.59
CA ARG A 149 -1.19 23.54 -4.00
C ARG A 149 -1.43 24.92 -3.40
N GLU A 150 -2.66 25.42 -3.48
CA GLU A 150 -3.04 26.73 -2.92
C GLU A 150 -2.77 26.77 -1.40
N ARG A 151 -3.10 25.68 -0.70
CA ARG A 151 -2.81 25.57 0.74
C ARG A 151 -1.32 25.47 1.05
N VAL A 152 -0.54 24.73 0.24
CA VAL A 152 0.93 24.68 0.40
C VAL A 152 1.54 26.06 0.19
N ALA A 153 1.12 26.80 -0.84
CA ALA A 153 1.59 28.16 -1.11
C ALA A 153 1.30 29.12 0.05
N GLU A 154 0.09 29.05 0.62
CA GLU A 154 -0.31 29.85 1.78
C GLU A 154 0.59 29.59 2.99
N LEU A 155 0.82 28.32 3.32
CA LEU A 155 1.66 27.91 4.45
C LEU A 155 3.13 28.27 4.23
N LEU A 156 3.66 28.04 3.02
CA LEU A 156 5.03 28.41 2.68
C LEU A 156 5.24 29.93 2.75
N SER A 157 4.28 30.75 2.32
CA SER A 157 4.38 32.21 2.44
C SER A 157 4.53 32.66 3.90
N ARG A 158 3.79 32.04 4.84
CA ARG A 158 3.94 32.29 6.29
C ARG A 158 5.28 31.82 6.84
N ALA A 159 5.81 30.72 6.29
CA ALA A 159 7.14 30.22 6.61
C ALA A 159 8.29 31.01 5.96
N GLY A 160 8.01 32.12 5.27
CA GLY A 160 9.02 32.97 4.62
C GLY A 160 9.38 32.57 3.18
N HIS A 161 8.70 31.57 2.62
CA HIS A 161 8.90 31.01 1.28
C HIS A 161 7.78 31.42 0.32
N SER A 162 7.62 32.73 0.10
CA SER A 162 6.54 33.25 -0.75
C SER A 162 6.73 32.92 -2.23
N SER A 163 5.63 32.59 -2.90
CA SER A 163 5.55 32.32 -4.35
C SER A 163 4.41 33.13 -4.99
N HIS A 164 4.58 33.52 -6.26
CA HIS A 164 3.59 34.34 -7.00
C HIS A 164 3.03 33.65 -8.24
N ASP A 165 3.59 32.50 -8.61
CA ASP A 165 3.19 31.67 -9.75
C ASP A 165 3.57 30.20 -9.51
N ASP A 166 3.18 29.31 -10.42
CA ASP A 166 3.44 27.86 -10.28
C ASP A 166 4.93 27.51 -10.22
N ARG A 167 5.76 28.24 -10.97
CA ARG A 167 7.20 27.98 -11.05
C ARG A 167 7.91 28.40 -9.76
N SER A 168 7.53 29.55 -9.20
CA SER A 168 8.04 30.03 -7.92
C SER A 168 7.53 29.19 -6.75
N LEU A 169 6.32 28.61 -6.83
CA LEU A 169 5.83 27.66 -5.83
C LEU A 169 6.69 26.40 -5.78
N LEU A 170 7.01 25.83 -6.95
CA LEU A 170 7.90 24.68 -7.02
C LEU A 170 9.28 24.96 -6.40
N ALA A 171 9.86 26.12 -6.73
CA ALA A 171 11.14 26.54 -6.18
C ALA A 171 11.08 26.77 -4.66
N ALA A 172 9.97 27.33 -4.16
CA ALA A 172 9.72 27.53 -2.72
C ALA A 172 9.63 26.18 -1.98
N VAL A 173 8.93 25.19 -2.54
CA VAL A 173 8.87 23.83 -1.97
C VAL A 173 10.27 23.21 -1.90
N ASP A 174 11.06 23.29 -2.97
CA ASP A 174 12.41 22.72 -2.98
C ASP A 174 13.32 23.42 -1.95
N ALA A 175 13.25 24.74 -1.85
CA ALA A 175 13.99 25.51 -0.85
C ALA A 175 13.59 25.09 0.58
N TRP A 176 12.29 25.03 0.85
CA TRP A 176 11.76 24.59 2.14
C TRP A 176 12.20 23.17 2.52
N ARG A 177 12.19 22.23 1.55
CA ARG A 177 12.69 20.85 1.74
C ARG A 177 14.18 20.84 2.08
N ASN A 178 14.99 21.60 1.33
CA ASN A 178 16.44 21.65 1.50
C ASN A 178 16.87 22.19 2.87
N GLU A 179 16.12 23.14 3.44
CA GLU A 179 16.36 23.67 4.79
C GLU A 179 16.06 22.66 5.90
N ARG A 180 15.27 21.62 5.61
CA ARG A 180 14.68 20.70 6.59
C ARG A 180 15.11 19.25 6.36
N VAL A 181 16.18 19.00 5.62
CA VAL A 181 16.61 17.63 5.28
C VAL A 181 16.89 16.81 6.53
N THR A 182 16.34 15.61 6.58
CA THR A 182 16.63 14.61 7.63
C THR A 182 18.04 14.05 7.43
N PRO A 183 18.96 14.19 8.39
CA PRO A 183 20.30 13.62 8.26
C PRO A 183 20.24 12.09 8.31
N MET A 184 20.58 11.41 7.22
CA MET A 184 20.51 9.94 7.15
C MET A 184 21.41 9.24 8.17
N ALA A 185 22.50 9.87 8.62
CA ALA A 185 23.34 9.38 9.71
C ALA A 185 22.58 9.24 11.04
N SER A 186 21.52 10.03 11.25
CA SER A 186 20.70 10.06 12.45
C SER A 186 19.35 9.35 12.28
N VAL A 187 19.09 8.76 11.10
CA VAL A 187 17.75 8.24 10.74
C VAL A 187 17.23 7.23 11.75
N ARG A 188 18.07 6.33 12.28
CA ARG A 188 17.65 5.34 13.29
C ARG A 188 17.17 6.00 14.58
N THR A 189 17.92 6.98 15.08
CA THR A 189 17.56 7.70 16.32
C THR A 189 16.31 8.55 16.13
N ILE A 190 16.20 9.23 14.99
CA ILE A 190 15.02 10.05 14.67
C ILE A 190 13.80 9.14 14.49
N SER A 191 13.91 8.01 13.77
CA SER A 191 12.85 7.01 13.64
C SER A 191 12.34 6.59 15.02
N ALA A 192 13.21 6.19 15.94
CA ALA A 192 12.82 5.74 17.27
C ALA A 192 12.03 6.81 18.05
N ALA A 193 12.47 8.07 17.99
CA ALA A 193 11.78 9.18 18.65
C ALA A 193 10.41 9.47 18.04
N VAL A 194 10.32 9.50 16.70
CA VAL A 194 9.06 9.77 15.98
C VAL A 194 8.07 8.62 16.14
N ILE A 195 8.54 7.36 16.16
CA ILE A 195 7.71 6.18 16.45
C ILE A 195 7.11 6.28 17.86
N ALA A 196 7.94 6.57 18.86
CA ALA A 196 7.46 6.72 20.24
C ALA A 196 6.43 7.85 20.37
N TYR A 197 6.63 8.96 19.65
CA TYR A 197 5.68 10.06 19.59
C TYR A 197 4.32 9.63 19.02
N PHE A 198 4.30 8.99 17.85
CA PHE A 198 3.06 8.55 17.22
C PHE A 198 2.39 7.38 17.94
N ASP A 199 3.15 6.50 18.60
CA ASP A 199 2.57 5.43 19.42
C ASP A 199 1.83 6.01 20.65
N GLN A 200 2.40 7.01 21.33
CA GLN A 200 1.71 7.70 22.43
C GLN A 200 0.43 8.41 21.97
N LEU A 201 0.49 9.07 20.82
CA LEU A 201 -0.66 9.69 20.20
C LEU A 201 -1.74 8.65 19.83
N SER A 202 -1.35 7.53 19.23
CA SER A 202 -2.25 6.43 18.85
C SER A 202 -2.85 5.74 20.08
N ALA A 203 -2.11 5.63 21.19
CA ALA A 203 -2.65 5.14 22.45
C ALA A 203 -3.77 6.06 22.98
N LYS A 204 -3.67 7.37 22.75
CA LYS A 204 -4.66 8.36 23.19
C LYS A 204 -5.84 8.50 22.23
N HIS A 205 -5.61 8.43 20.92
CA HIS A 205 -6.57 8.87 19.91
C HIS A 205 -7.10 7.76 18.99
N LEU A 206 -6.48 6.58 19.00
CA LEU A 206 -6.97 5.41 18.27
C LEU A 206 -7.45 4.31 19.24
N SER A 207 -6.60 3.94 20.19
CA SER A 207 -6.84 2.78 21.07
C SER A 207 -8.16 2.82 21.84
N PRO A 208 -8.68 3.98 22.32
CA PRO A 208 -9.97 4.02 23.02
C PRO A 208 -11.17 3.59 22.18
N TYR A 209 -11.04 3.61 20.85
CA TYR A 209 -12.10 3.22 19.93
C TYR A 209 -12.03 1.74 19.54
N LEU A 210 -10.94 1.04 19.89
CA LEU A 210 -10.71 -0.35 19.50
C LEU A 210 -11.02 -1.32 20.65
N PRO A 211 -11.32 -2.59 20.36
CA PRO A 211 -11.48 -3.62 21.39
C PRO A 211 -10.26 -3.74 22.31
N SER A 212 -10.53 -3.98 23.59
CA SER A 212 -9.50 -4.05 24.65
C SER A 212 -8.39 -5.08 24.36
N GLU A 213 -8.70 -6.12 23.61
CA GLU A 213 -7.77 -7.19 23.26
C GLU A 213 -6.67 -6.74 22.30
N LEU A 214 -6.89 -5.67 21.53
CA LEU A 214 -5.87 -5.07 20.69
C LEU A 214 -4.90 -4.18 21.48
N SER A 215 -5.21 -3.81 22.73
CA SER A 215 -4.33 -2.97 23.56
C SER A 215 -2.96 -3.59 23.85
N LYS A 216 -2.89 -4.94 23.81
CA LYS A 216 -1.66 -5.71 24.04
C LYS A 216 -0.85 -5.96 22.78
N VAL A 217 -1.36 -5.60 21.61
CA VAL A 217 -0.65 -5.81 20.33
C VAL A 217 0.42 -4.73 20.18
N PRO A 218 1.70 -5.08 20.00
CA PRO A 218 2.74 -4.13 19.63
C PRO A 218 2.43 -3.50 18.28
N ARG A 219 2.07 -2.21 18.27
CA ARG A 219 1.66 -1.46 17.07
C ARG A 219 2.83 -0.98 16.20
N ALA A 220 4.05 -1.06 16.72
CA ALA A 220 5.24 -0.46 16.14
C ALA A 220 6.49 -1.35 16.30
N ASN A 221 6.32 -2.68 16.32
CA ASN A 221 7.47 -3.59 16.39
C ASN A 221 8.14 -3.70 15.02
N ILE A 222 9.01 -2.73 14.72
CA ILE A 222 9.67 -2.60 13.42
C ILE A 222 11.16 -2.31 13.55
N ASP A 223 11.96 -2.95 12.71
CA ASP A 223 13.40 -2.72 12.59
C ASP A 223 13.76 -1.91 11.34
N PHE A 224 14.48 -0.79 11.52
CA PHE A 224 14.96 0.05 10.40
C PHE A 224 16.31 -0.42 9.86
N MET A 225 16.29 -0.88 8.61
CA MET A 225 17.43 -1.42 7.88
C MET A 225 17.89 -0.43 6.81
N PRO A 226 19.08 0.19 6.92
CA PRO A 226 19.60 1.02 5.84
C PRO A 226 20.02 0.12 4.66
N ILE A 227 19.55 0.44 3.47
CA ILE A 227 19.98 -0.17 2.21
C ILE A 227 20.65 0.89 1.33
N LYS A 228 21.58 0.45 0.47
CA LYS A 228 22.23 1.31 -0.54
C LYS A 228 21.86 0.82 -1.92
N ASP A 229 21.75 1.75 -2.87
CA ASP A 229 21.60 1.49 -4.30
C ASP A 229 20.36 0.66 -4.68
N ALA A 230 19.33 0.68 -3.84
CA ALA A 230 18.06 0.04 -4.14
C ALA A 230 17.24 0.87 -5.13
N TRP A 231 16.48 0.18 -5.98
CA TRP A 231 15.59 0.80 -6.98
C TRP A 231 14.33 1.43 -6.36
N PHE A 232 14.13 1.27 -5.06
CA PHE A 232 13.08 1.90 -4.28
C PHE A 232 13.64 2.81 -3.18
N SER A 233 12.82 3.76 -2.73
CA SER A 233 13.15 4.74 -1.69
C SER A 233 13.05 4.16 -0.29
N GLY A 234 12.09 3.26 -0.10
CA GLY A 234 11.94 2.44 1.09
C GLY A 234 10.90 1.35 0.85
N SER A 235 10.92 0.33 1.69
CA SER A 235 9.99 -0.79 1.67
C SER A 235 9.76 -1.28 3.09
N MET A 236 8.50 -1.23 3.53
CA MET A 236 8.05 -1.89 4.74
C MET A 236 7.72 -3.35 4.38
N ASN A 237 8.17 -4.29 5.21
CA ASN A 237 7.90 -5.71 5.06
C ASN A 237 7.31 -6.23 6.38
N TYR A 238 6.08 -6.70 6.34
CA TYR A 238 5.47 -7.35 7.50
C TYR A 238 5.77 -8.85 7.47
N VAL A 239 6.65 -9.29 8.36
CA VAL A 239 7.09 -10.70 8.39
C VAL A 239 6.15 -11.50 9.28
N GLY A 240 5.94 -11.06 10.52
CA GLY A 240 4.96 -11.64 11.45
C GLY A 240 5.20 -13.11 11.82
N ARG A 241 6.39 -13.69 11.65
CA ARG A 241 6.62 -15.13 11.85
C ARG A 241 7.25 -15.46 13.20
N ALA A 242 7.95 -14.52 13.84
CA ALA A 242 8.46 -14.73 15.18
C ALA A 242 7.35 -14.99 16.20
N ARG A 243 7.67 -15.83 17.18
CA ARG A 243 6.78 -16.31 18.24
C ARG A 243 7.46 -16.14 19.60
N ASN A 244 6.67 -15.83 20.62
CA ASN A 244 7.09 -15.89 22.02
C ASN A 244 7.13 -17.34 22.50
N ALA A 245 7.62 -17.57 23.72
CA ALA A 245 7.66 -18.91 24.33
C ALA A 245 6.26 -19.55 24.52
N ASP A 246 5.22 -18.72 24.62
CA ASP A 246 3.81 -19.15 24.70
C ASP A 246 3.14 -19.30 23.32
N ALA A 247 3.93 -19.28 22.24
CA ALA A 247 3.50 -19.30 20.85
C ALA A 247 2.68 -18.08 20.38
N SER A 248 2.52 -17.04 21.21
CA SER A 248 1.93 -15.78 20.75
C SER A 248 2.86 -15.07 19.75
N PRO A 249 2.33 -14.37 18.74
CA PRO A 249 3.16 -13.67 17.75
C PRO A 249 3.92 -12.49 18.38
N GLN A 250 5.11 -12.22 17.83
CA GLN A 250 5.90 -11.03 18.17
C GLN A 250 5.54 -9.82 17.28
N TYR A 251 4.75 -10.01 16.22
CA TYR A 251 4.29 -8.94 15.31
C TYR A 251 5.43 -8.17 14.62
N GLU A 252 6.45 -8.90 14.18
CA GLU A 252 7.69 -8.32 13.64
C GLU A 252 7.49 -7.75 12.22
N ALA A 253 8.07 -6.58 11.99
CA ALA A 253 8.19 -5.95 10.68
C ALA A 253 9.61 -5.40 10.47
N THR A 254 9.98 -5.17 9.22
CA THR A 254 11.22 -4.46 8.87
C THR A 254 10.91 -3.30 7.95
N TYR A 255 11.69 -2.24 8.02
CA TYR A 255 11.66 -1.14 7.07
C TYR A 255 13.03 -0.95 6.46
N GLU A 256 13.15 -1.27 5.18
CA GLU A 256 14.36 -1.00 4.42
C GLU A 256 14.31 0.43 3.89
N ILE A 257 15.22 1.31 4.31
CA ILE A 257 15.28 2.71 3.86
C ILE A 257 16.52 2.95 3.01
N ASN A 258 16.32 3.53 1.83
CA ASN A 258 17.44 3.88 0.95
C ASN A 258 18.23 5.04 1.57
N ALA A 259 19.50 4.80 1.88
CA ALA A 259 20.39 5.79 2.49
C ALA A 259 20.67 7.02 1.61
N SER A 260 20.35 6.96 0.32
CA SER A 260 20.47 8.07 -0.63
C SER A 260 19.22 8.97 -0.69
N LEU A 261 18.14 8.58 0.00
CA LEU A 261 16.90 9.35 0.00
C LEU A 261 17.09 10.69 0.73
N GLN A 262 16.76 11.79 0.04
CA GLN A 262 16.60 13.09 0.66
C GLN A 262 15.12 13.30 1.02
N ILE A 263 14.84 13.44 2.31
CA ILE A 263 13.48 13.65 2.83
C ILE A 263 13.51 14.74 3.89
N SER A 264 12.57 15.68 3.84
CA SER A 264 12.44 16.69 4.88
C SER A 264 11.93 16.06 6.19
N VAL A 265 12.26 16.65 7.34
CA VAL A 265 11.78 16.17 8.64
C VAL A 265 10.24 16.05 8.68
N PRO A 266 9.43 17.02 8.21
CA PRO A 266 7.98 16.86 8.23
C PRO A 266 7.46 15.76 7.29
N GLU A 267 8.05 15.58 6.11
CA GLU A 267 7.72 14.43 5.24
C GLU A 267 8.15 13.09 5.88
N PHE A 268 9.21 13.09 6.69
CA PHE A 268 9.63 11.93 7.46
C PHE A 268 8.64 11.56 8.57
N TYR A 269 7.99 12.53 9.22
CA TYR A 269 6.91 12.27 10.18
C TYR A 269 5.74 11.56 9.48
N GLN A 270 5.35 12.06 8.31
CA GLN A 270 4.33 11.39 7.50
C GLN A 270 4.76 9.96 7.14
N LEU A 271 6.00 9.76 6.69
CA LEU A 271 6.53 8.44 6.37
C LEU A 271 6.43 7.48 7.56
N ILE A 272 6.87 7.89 8.75
CA ILE A 272 6.82 7.04 9.95
C ILE A 272 5.37 6.72 10.34
N SER A 273 4.46 7.71 10.28
CA SER A 273 3.06 7.45 10.59
C SER A 273 2.40 6.48 9.60
N HIS A 274 2.75 6.62 8.30
CA HIS A 274 2.25 5.79 7.21
C HIS A 274 2.76 4.35 7.32
N GLU A 275 4.06 4.16 7.50
CA GLU A 275 4.66 2.83 7.45
C GLU A 275 4.52 2.08 8.78
N VAL A 276 4.57 2.80 9.90
CA VAL A 276 4.71 2.18 11.23
C VAL A 276 3.43 2.29 12.04
N VAL A 277 3.18 3.47 12.63
CA VAL A 277 2.14 3.65 13.64
C VAL A 277 1.43 4.98 13.48
N PRO A 278 0.09 5.00 13.34
CA PRO A 278 -0.84 3.87 13.32
C PRO A 278 -1.08 3.25 11.93
N GLY A 279 -0.15 3.39 10.98
CA GLY A 279 -0.31 2.95 9.59
C GLY A 279 -0.14 1.43 9.36
N HIS A 280 0.72 1.06 8.40
CA HIS A 280 0.81 -0.32 7.90
C HIS A 280 1.15 -1.36 8.98
N VAL A 281 2.24 -1.18 9.74
CA VAL A 281 2.62 -2.15 10.79
C VAL A 281 1.50 -2.33 11.81
N THR A 282 0.87 -1.24 12.25
CA THR A 282 -0.28 -1.31 13.17
C THR A 282 -1.45 -2.11 12.56
N THR A 283 -1.80 -1.81 11.31
CA THR A 283 -2.90 -2.49 10.60
C THR A 283 -2.65 -3.98 10.51
N PHE A 284 -1.44 -4.36 10.12
CA PHE A 284 -1.07 -5.76 9.87
C PHE A 284 -0.89 -6.53 11.18
N ALA A 285 -0.41 -5.88 12.23
CA ALA A 285 -0.38 -6.45 13.58
C ALA A 285 -1.78 -6.77 14.12
N TYR A 286 -2.76 -5.91 13.88
CA TYR A 286 -4.15 -6.18 14.25
C TYR A 286 -4.75 -7.32 13.42
N LEU A 287 -4.51 -7.37 12.11
CA LEU A 287 -4.95 -8.48 11.27
C LEU A 287 -4.33 -9.81 11.72
N GLN A 288 -3.05 -9.82 12.08
CA GLN A 288 -2.41 -11.01 12.65
C GLN A 288 -3.04 -11.42 13.98
N ASN A 289 -3.34 -10.47 14.87
CA ASN A 289 -4.02 -10.77 16.13
C ASN A 289 -5.40 -11.41 15.90
N LEU A 290 -6.18 -10.86 14.97
CA LEU A 290 -7.50 -11.37 14.60
C LEU A 290 -7.39 -12.79 14.03
N TYR A 291 -6.40 -13.06 13.17
CA TYR A 291 -6.15 -14.41 12.63
C TYR A 291 -5.82 -15.42 13.74
N VAL A 292 -4.86 -15.11 14.61
CA VAL A 292 -4.43 -16.01 15.70
C VAL A 292 -5.58 -16.32 16.68
N ARG A 293 -6.52 -15.38 16.85
CA ARG A 293 -7.73 -15.56 17.66
C ARG A 293 -8.88 -16.27 16.92
N GLY A 294 -8.72 -16.60 15.65
CA GLY A 294 -9.76 -17.23 14.82
C GLY A 294 -10.89 -16.29 14.42
N LEU A 295 -10.67 -14.97 14.45
CA LEU A 295 -11.64 -13.93 14.10
C LEU A 295 -11.52 -13.44 12.65
N ALA A 296 -10.38 -13.71 12.00
CA ALA A 296 -10.15 -13.45 10.58
C ALA A 296 -9.74 -14.75 9.85
N GLY A 297 -10.11 -14.83 8.57
CA GLY A 297 -9.74 -15.95 7.71
C GLY A 297 -8.28 -15.90 7.26
N PHE A 298 -7.83 -16.95 6.58
CA PHE A 298 -6.46 -17.07 6.07
C PHE A 298 -6.03 -15.87 5.19
N GLU A 299 -6.96 -15.29 4.44
CA GLU A 299 -6.69 -14.12 3.59
C GLU A 299 -6.12 -12.90 4.35
N SER A 300 -6.24 -12.84 5.68
CA SER A 300 -5.59 -11.80 6.47
C SER A 300 -4.09 -12.04 6.68
N THR A 301 -3.57 -13.24 6.38
CA THR A 301 -2.16 -13.62 6.57
C THR A 301 -1.29 -13.44 5.34
N VAL A 302 -1.93 -13.14 4.20
CA VAL A 302 -1.30 -12.92 2.90
C VAL A 302 -1.83 -11.62 2.34
N LEU A 303 -1.22 -10.53 2.76
CA LEU A 303 -1.64 -9.19 2.36
C LEU A 303 -1.26 -8.97 0.89
N THR A 304 -2.25 -8.61 0.08
CA THR A 304 -2.11 -8.67 -1.39
C THR A 304 -2.16 -7.26 -1.99
N MET A 305 -1.06 -6.81 -2.56
CA MET A 305 -0.96 -5.56 -3.32
C MET A 305 -1.83 -5.60 -4.58
N ASN A 306 -2.13 -4.43 -5.17
CA ASN A 306 -2.95 -4.29 -6.39
C ASN A 306 -4.42 -4.74 -6.22
N THR A 307 -4.91 -4.73 -4.98
CA THR A 307 -6.28 -5.13 -4.63
C THR A 307 -7.04 -3.98 -3.95
N ARG A 308 -8.36 -4.14 -3.82
CA ARG A 308 -9.19 -3.22 -3.02
C ARG A 308 -8.79 -3.19 -1.54
N ALA A 309 -8.21 -4.27 -1.03
CA ALA A 309 -7.67 -4.32 0.32
C ALA A 309 -6.43 -3.42 0.42
N ALA A 310 -5.51 -3.52 -0.55
CA ALA A 310 -4.36 -2.61 -0.63
C ALA A 310 -4.77 -1.15 -0.73
N ALA A 311 -5.80 -0.81 -1.53
CA ALA A 311 -6.34 0.55 -1.56
C ALA A 311 -6.82 1.02 -0.18
N LEU A 312 -7.51 0.17 0.58
CA LEU A 312 -7.89 0.50 1.96
C LEU A 312 -6.67 0.70 2.86
N PHE A 313 -5.68 -0.19 2.81
CA PHE A 313 -4.49 -0.11 3.65
C PHE A 313 -3.67 1.15 3.38
N GLU A 314 -3.46 1.49 2.11
CA GLU A 314 -2.85 2.78 1.73
C GLU A 314 -3.67 3.97 2.22
N GLY A 315 -5.00 3.88 2.14
CA GLY A 315 -5.90 4.91 2.67
C GLY A 315 -5.76 5.12 4.17
N ILE A 316 -5.64 4.05 4.95
CA ILE A 316 -5.40 4.08 6.40
C ILE A 316 -4.02 4.71 6.66
N ALA A 317 -2.98 4.21 6.00
CA ALA A 317 -1.61 4.66 6.16
C ALA A 317 -1.44 6.15 5.82
N ASN A 318 -2.04 6.63 4.74
CA ASN A 318 -1.98 8.04 4.36
C ASN A 318 -2.76 8.96 5.29
N ASN A 319 -3.80 8.45 5.95
CA ASN A 319 -4.53 9.16 7.00
C ASN A 319 -3.93 8.96 8.41
N ALA A 320 -2.86 8.17 8.55
CA ALA A 320 -2.35 7.73 9.84
C ALA A 320 -1.88 8.88 10.73
N ILE A 321 -1.24 9.91 10.16
CA ILE A 321 -0.86 11.11 10.92
C ILE A 321 -2.09 11.80 11.53
N LEU A 322 -3.18 11.91 10.77
CA LEU A 322 -4.43 12.52 11.24
C LEU A 322 -5.12 11.63 12.31
N ILE A 323 -5.07 10.30 12.13
CA ILE A 323 -5.57 9.33 13.10
C ILE A 323 -4.80 9.43 14.42
N ALA A 324 -3.47 9.49 14.37
CA ALA A 324 -2.62 9.62 15.55
C ALA A 324 -2.97 10.90 16.33
N HIS A 325 -3.14 12.02 15.63
CA HIS A 325 -3.53 13.29 16.26
C HIS A 325 -5.01 13.37 16.68
N GLY A 326 -5.84 12.39 16.32
CA GLY A 326 -7.28 12.39 16.61
C GLY A 326 -8.05 13.47 15.85
N VAL A 327 -7.55 13.89 14.68
CA VAL A 327 -8.13 14.96 13.85
C VAL A 327 -8.53 14.43 12.48
N THR A 328 -9.40 15.14 11.75
CA THR A 328 -9.87 14.73 10.42
C THR A 328 -9.37 15.62 9.30
N GLU A 329 -8.94 16.84 9.63
CA GLU A 329 -8.47 17.84 8.67
C GLU A 329 -7.03 18.25 8.93
N LEU A 330 -6.29 18.48 7.86
CA LEU A 330 -4.88 18.89 7.92
C LEU A 330 -4.66 20.15 8.74
N VAL A 331 -5.56 21.14 8.63
CA VAL A 331 -5.45 22.42 9.37
C VAL A 331 -5.46 22.24 10.89
N GLN A 332 -5.90 21.08 11.38
CA GLN A 332 -5.94 20.74 12.80
C GLN A 332 -4.63 20.11 13.32
N LEU A 333 -3.67 19.80 12.43
CA LEU A 333 -2.34 19.36 12.84
C LEU A 333 -1.60 20.48 13.60
N PRO A 334 -0.77 20.14 14.59
CA PRO A 334 -0.29 21.07 15.62
C PRO A 334 0.63 22.18 15.12
N ASP A 335 1.34 21.98 14.01
CA ASP A 335 2.27 22.96 13.45
C ASP A 335 2.19 23.03 11.91
N GLU A 336 2.54 24.19 11.36
CA GLU A 336 2.43 24.45 9.92
C GLU A 336 3.43 23.64 9.09
N ASP A 337 4.60 23.29 9.62
CA ASP A 337 5.59 22.47 8.90
C ASP A 337 5.07 21.03 8.72
N MET A 338 4.44 20.46 9.75
CA MET A 338 3.75 19.16 9.66
C MET A 338 2.60 19.20 8.67
N GLN A 339 1.84 20.30 8.62
CA GLN A 339 0.79 20.50 7.61
C GLN A 339 1.36 20.49 6.19
N ILE A 340 2.48 21.20 5.96
CA ILE A 340 3.17 21.21 4.66
C ILE A 340 3.64 19.80 4.31
N GLY A 341 4.32 19.10 5.22
CA GLY A 341 4.82 17.74 5.00
C GLY A 341 3.71 16.76 4.62
N ALA A 342 2.59 16.79 5.34
CA ALA A 342 1.42 15.96 5.04
C ALA A 342 0.79 16.33 3.68
N LEU A 343 0.64 17.62 3.36
CA LEU A 343 0.12 18.07 2.07
C LEU A 343 1.00 17.62 0.89
N LEU A 344 2.32 17.71 1.03
CA LEU A 344 3.26 17.27 0.00
C LEU A 344 3.18 15.76 -0.23
N ALA A 345 2.96 14.97 0.82
CA ALA A 345 2.72 13.54 0.69
C ALA A 345 1.38 13.22 -0.01
N LEU A 346 0.30 13.96 0.31
CA LEU A 346 -0.98 13.79 -0.39
C LEU A 346 -0.88 14.19 -1.88
N LEU A 347 -0.13 15.24 -2.20
CA LEU A 347 0.18 15.60 -3.58
C LEU A 347 1.00 14.50 -4.28
N GLN A 348 1.87 13.80 -3.57
CA GLN A 348 2.57 12.64 -4.12
C GLN A 348 1.62 11.47 -4.42
N ASP A 349 0.59 11.22 -3.60
CA ASP A 349 -0.43 10.21 -3.90
C ASP A 349 -1.28 10.60 -5.12
N ASP A 350 -1.65 11.88 -5.20
CA ASP A 350 -2.29 12.43 -6.38
C ASP A 350 -1.39 12.24 -7.62
N ALA A 351 -0.08 12.44 -7.49
CA ALA A 351 0.90 12.22 -8.56
C ALA A 351 0.98 10.75 -9.00
N LYS A 352 0.89 9.79 -8.07
CA LYS A 352 0.83 8.35 -8.41
C LYS A 352 -0.40 8.06 -9.28
N ASN A 353 -1.58 8.48 -8.84
CA ASN A 353 -2.81 8.33 -9.63
C ASN A 353 -2.73 9.06 -10.98
N GLN A 354 -2.23 10.30 -10.99
CA GLN A 354 -2.11 11.07 -12.23
C GLN A 354 -1.13 10.42 -13.21
N SER A 355 -0.03 9.85 -12.71
CA SER A 355 0.91 9.11 -13.55
C SER A 355 0.23 7.93 -14.23
N SER A 356 -0.57 7.16 -13.48
CA SER A 356 -1.37 6.06 -14.01
C SER A 356 -2.29 6.54 -15.13
N TYR A 357 -3.07 7.59 -14.84
CA TYR A 357 -4.08 8.13 -15.74
C TYR A 357 -3.47 8.67 -17.04
N LEU A 358 -2.42 9.49 -16.95
CA LEU A 358 -1.78 10.08 -18.13
C LEU A 358 -1.05 9.01 -18.97
N THR A 359 -0.40 8.03 -18.33
CA THR A 359 0.33 6.97 -19.05
C THR A 359 -0.61 5.97 -19.71
N TRP A 360 -1.60 5.44 -18.99
CA TRP A 360 -2.44 4.33 -19.48
C TRP A 360 -3.82 4.75 -19.96
N GLY A 361 -4.38 5.81 -19.39
CA GLY A 361 -5.66 6.36 -19.83
C GLY A 361 -5.53 7.25 -21.07
N GLU A 362 -4.49 8.09 -21.11
CA GLU A 362 -4.29 9.07 -22.21
C GLU A 362 -3.13 8.72 -23.14
N GLY A 363 -2.27 7.76 -22.80
CA GLY A 363 -1.15 7.34 -23.66
C GLY A 363 -0.05 8.40 -23.80
N ARG A 364 0.13 9.30 -22.83
CA ARG A 364 1.09 10.40 -22.92
C ARG A 364 2.56 9.92 -22.83
N PRO A 365 3.50 10.60 -23.53
CA PRO A 365 4.92 10.33 -23.40
C PRO A 365 5.45 10.52 -21.97
N GLN A 366 6.42 9.69 -21.55
CA GLN A 366 7.01 9.74 -20.21
C GLN A 366 7.53 11.13 -19.83
N SER A 367 8.17 11.86 -20.75
CA SER A 367 8.70 13.20 -20.48
C SER A 367 7.59 14.20 -20.13
N GLU A 368 6.45 14.13 -20.81
CA GLU A 368 5.29 14.99 -20.52
C GLU A 368 4.66 14.62 -19.17
N VAL A 369 4.54 13.32 -18.89
CA VAL A 369 4.06 12.86 -17.57
C VAL A 369 5.00 13.36 -16.48
N ALA A 370 6.31 13.17 -16.60
CA ALA A 370 7.30 13.63 -15.62
C ALA A 370 7.20 15.15 -15.36
N GLU A 371 7.04 15.95 -16.42
CA GLU A 371 6.88 17.39 -16.33
C GLU A 371 5.61 17.77 -15.56
N VAL A 372 4.46 17.16 -15.87
CA VAL A 372 3.20 17.39 -15.15
C VAL A 372 3.33 17.01 -13.68
N LEU A 373 3.86 15.82 -13.37
CA LEU A 373 4.03 15.37 -11.98
C LEU A 373 4.89 16.37 -11.19
N ARG A 374 6.00 16.80 -11.79
CA ARG A 374 6.92 17.74 -11.17
C ARG A 374 6.28 19.10 -10.93
N ASN A 375 5.67 19.68 -11.96
CA ASN A 375 5.18 21.05 -11.93
C ASN A 375 3.86 21.19 -11.17
N GLU A 376 2.94 20.24 -11.34
CA GLU A 376 1.57 20.32 -10.80
C GLU A 376 1.41 19.60 -9.46
N PHE A 377 2.19 18.55 -9.20
CA PHE A 377 2.08 17.78 -7.97
C PHE A 377 3.26 17.98 -7.02
N LEU A 378 4.18 18.90 -7.35
CA LEU A 378 5.27 19.36 -6.49
C LEU A 378 6.17 18.22 -5.98
N VAL A 379 6.21 17.09 -6.69
CA VAL A 379 7.09 15.97 -6.35
C VAL A 379 8.54 16.32 -6.68
N THR A 380 9.50 15.62 -6.09
CA THR A 380 10.92 15.81 -6.41
C THR A 380 11.24 15.30 -7.83
N PRO A 381 12.34 15.73 -8.46
CA PRO A 381 12.75 15.24 -9.77
C PRO A 381 12.88 13.70 -9.81
N GLU A 382 13.49 13.11 -8.79
CA GLU A 382 13.63 11.66 -8.64
C GLU A 382 12.26 10.96 -8.64
N ARG A 383 11.29 11.50 -7.89
CA ARG A 383 9.93 10.96 -7.84
C ARG A 383 9.22 11.12 -9.17
N ALA A 384 9.36 12.25 -9.85
CA ALA A 384 8.76 12.46 -11.17
C ALA A 384 9.29 11.44 -12.19
N ASP A 385 10.60 11.19 -12.22
CA ASP A 385 11.21 10.19 -13.11
C ASP A 385 10.74 8.76 -12.76
N LYS A 386 10.78 8.40 -11.48
CA LYS A 386 10.32 7.08 -11.02
C LYS A 386 8.85 6.82 -11.35
N LEU A 387 7.98 7.78 -11.04
CA LEU A 387 6.54 7.66 -11.23
C LEU A 387 6.18 7.65 -12.71
N SER A 388 6.74 8.55 -13.54
CA SER A 388 6.47 8.56 -14.98
C SER A 388 7.13 7.40 -15.75
N GLY A 389 8.19 6.81 -15.19
CA GLY A 389 8.99 5.74 -15.80
C GLY A 389 8.69 4.37 -15.22
N ALA A 390 9.62 3.84 -14.43
CA ALA A 390 9.61 2.44 -14.00
C ALA A 390 8.34 2.02 -13.26
N TRP A 391 7.72 2.89 -12.47
CA TRP A 391 6.47 2.58 -11.77
C TRP A 391 5.24 2.80 -12.66
N GLY A 392 5.09 3.99 -13.24
CA GLY A 392 3.92 4.36 -14.03
C GLY A 392 3.77 3.54 -15.29
N ARG A 393 4.88 3.10 -15.91
CA ARG A 393 4.85 2.26 -17.13
C ARG A 393 4.87 0.77 -16.82
N HIS A 394 4.97 0.37 -15.55
CA HIS A 394 4.84 -1.03 -15.19
C HIS A 394 3.39 -1.49 -15.42
N PRO A 395 3.14 -2.61 -16.14
CA PRO A 395 1.79 -3.09 -16.46
C PRO A 395 0.87 -3.22 -15.26
N LEU A 396 1.39 -3.78 -14.16
CA LEU A 396 0.64 -4.01 -12.93
C LEU A 396 0.65 -2.80 -11.97
N LEU A 397 1.82 -2.33 -11.52
CA LEU A 397 1.87 -1.14 -10.63
C LEU A 397 1.19 0.08 -11.26
N GLY A 398 1.50 0.39 -12.52
CA GLY A 398 1.01 1.56 -13.23
C GLY A 398 -0.48 1.54 -13.49
N ARG A 399 -1.11 0.38 -13.69
CA ARG A 399 -2.55 0.28 -13.99
C ARG A 399 -3.41 -0.06 -12.77
N MET A 400 -2.84 -0.70 -11.75
CA MET A 400 -3.62 -1.20 -10.59
C MET A 400 -3.19 -0.55 -9.27
N TYR A 401 -1.89 -0.49 -8.96
CA TYR A 401 -1.44 -0.04 -7.63
C TYR A 401 -1.40 1.48 -7.48
N LEU A 402 -0.87 2.21 -8.46
CA LEU A 402 -0.73 3.66 -8.35
C LEU A 402 -2.07 4.39 -8.11
N PRO A 403 -3.19 4.02 -8.76
CA PRO A 403 -4.51 4.58 -8.45
C PRO A 403 -4.97 4.31 -7.01
N ALA A 404 -4.58 3.17 -6.43
CA ALA A 404 -5.05 2.71 -5.13
C ALA A 404 -4.71 3.70 -3.99
N TYR A 405 -3.57 4.39 -4.09
CA TYR A 405 -3.14 5.39 -3.11
C TYR A 405 -4.15 6.52 -2.98
N ARG A 406 -4.42 7.25 -4.07
CA ARG A 406 -5.34 8.39 -4.02
C ARG A 406 -6.76 7.95 -3.64
N THR A 407 -7.28 6.90 -4.30
CA THR A 407 -8.65 6.45 -4.05
C THR A 407 -8.84 6.00 -2.59
N GLY A 408 -7.87 5.26 -2.05
CA GLY A 408 -7.85 4.87 -0.64
C GLY A 408 -7.81 6.06 0.31
N THR A 409 -6.87 6.98 0.08
CA THR A 409 -6.67 8.18 0.88
C THR A 409 -7.94 9.03 0.96
N GLU A 410 -8.56 9.28 -0.19
CA GLU A 410 -9.77 10.11 -0.28
C GLU A 410 -10.97 9.43 0.40
N LYS A 411 -11.16 8.12 0.19
CA LYS A 411 -12.26 7.37 0.81
C LYS A 411 -12.15 7.28 2.33
N VAL A 412 -10.96 6.96 2.86
CA VAL A 412 -10.76 6.92 4.32
C VAL A 412 -10.95 8.31 4.92
N ALA A 413 -10.44 9.36 4.28
CA ALA A 413 -10.66 10.74 4.73
C ALA A 413 -12.16 11.12 4.70
N GLU A 414 -12.89 10.73 3.64
CA GLU A 414 -14.34 10.93 3.52
C GLU A 414 -15.09 10.26 4.67
N TRP A 415 -14.82 8.98 4.93
CA TRP A 415 -15.49 8.24 5.99
C TRP A 415 -15.18 8.82 7.37
N ARG A 416 -13.95 9.26 7.63
CA ARG A 416 -13.57 9.88 8.91
C ARG A 416 -14.22 11.25 9.12
N ARG A 417 -14.54 11.99 8.05
CA ARG A 417 -15.40 13.19 8.14
C ARG A 417 -16.86 12.86 8.38
N LYS A 418 -17.37 11.81 7.74
CA LYS A 418 -18.79 11.45 7.71
C LYS A 418 -19.27 10.70 8.94
N TYR A 419 -18.44 9.82 9.51
CA TYR A 419 -18.79 8.92 10.60
C TYR A 419 -17.95 9.22 11.84
N SER A 420 -18.49 8.94 13.03
CA SER A 420 -17.75 9.10 14.28
C SER A 420 -16.57 8.11 14.37
N ALA A 421 -15.58 8.47 15.20
CA ALA A 421 -14.39 7.64 15.41
C ALA A 421 -14.73 6.23 15.94
N GLU A 422 -15.73 6.14 16.83
CA GLU A 422 -16.26 4.88 17.39
C GLU A 422 -16.82 3.96 16.31
N LYS A 423 -17.29 4.52 15.19
CA LYS A 423 -17.85 3.76 14.08
C LYS A 423 -16.79 3.41 13.03
N VAL A 424 -15.99 4.39 12.60
CA VAL A 424 -15.08 4.21 11.46
C VAL A 424 -13.80 3.48 11.80
N LEU A 425 -13.18 3.78 12.95
CA LEU A 425 -11.87 3.21 13.29
C LEU A 425 -11.91 1.69 13.50
N PRO A 426 -12.91 1.11 14.21
CA PRO A 426 -13.02 -0.34 14.30
C PRO A 426 -13.14 -1.02 12.94
N VAL A 427 -13.90 -0.45 12.01
CA VAL A 427 -14.14 -1.05 10.69
C VAL A 427 -12.85 -1.09 9.88
N ILE A 428 -12.15 0.04 9.73
CA ILE A 428 -10.96 0.12 8.89
C ILE A 428 -9.77 -0.67 9.47
N TYR A 429 -9.71 -0.87 10.79
CA TYR A 429 -8.71 -1.73 11.45
C TYR A 429 -9.16 -3.19 11.61
N GLY A 430 -10.19 -3.63 10.89
CA GLY A 430 -10.58 -5.05 10.78
C GLY A 430 -11.40 -5.61 11.95
N CYS A 431 -11.83 -4.78 12.91
CA CYS A 431 -12.60 -5.24 14.07
C CYS A 431 -14.03 -5.68 13.72
N ALA A 432 -14.53 -5.33 12.53
CA ALA A 432 -15.81 -5.80 11.98
C ALA A 432 -15.66 -7.07 11.13
N GLY A 433 -14.48 -7.69 11.13
CA GLY A 433 -14.06 -8.69 10.14
C GLY A 433 -13.20 -8.06 9.05
N ILE A 434 -12.59 -8.90 8.21
CA ILE A 434 -11.75 -8.40 7.11
C ILE A 434 -12.60 -7.66 6.07
N VAL A 435 -12.12 -6.48 5.70
CA VAL A 435 -12.76 -5.59 4.73
C VAL A 435 -11.74 -5.12 3.69
N ASP A 436 -12.25 -4.75 2.53
CA ASP A 436 -11.59 -4.00 1.48
C ASP A 436 -12.27 -2.63 1.33
N LEU A 437 -11.78 -1.79 0.40
CA LEU A 437 -12.32 -0.45 0.22
C LEU A 437 -13.85 -0.42 -0.06
N CYS A 438 -14.38 -1.40 -0.78
CA CYS A 438 -15.81 -1.45 -1.12
C CYS A 438 -16.67 -2.01 0.00
N THR A 439 -16.18 -3.03 0.70
CA THR A 439 -16.91 -3.71 1.76
C THR A 439 -16.89 -2.91 3.06
N ALA A 440 -15.82 -2.16 3.33
CA ALA A 440 -15.78 -1.21 4.44
C ALA A 440 -16.90 -0.16 4.31
N GLU A 441 -17.12 0.40 3.13
CA GLU A 441 -18.22 1.34 2.88
C GLU A 441 -19.59 0.72 3.17
N GLN A 442 -19.81 -0.52 2.75
CA GLN A 442 -21.06 -1.25 3.00
C GLN A 442 -21.32 -1.44 4.51
N VAL A 443 -20.28 -1.80 5.28
CA VAL A 443 -20.37 -1.93 6.74
C VAL A 443 -20.68 -0.57 7.39
N LEU A 444 -19.99 0.49 6.97
CA LEU A 444 -20.22 1.85 7.49
C LEU A 444 -21.63 2.37 7.18
N GLU A 445 -22.22 1.96 6.06
CA GLU A 445 -23.60 2.31 5.69
C GLU A 445 -24.66 1.40 6.33
N GLY A 446 -24.26 0.34 7.04
CA GLY A 446 -25.19 -0.62 7.64
C GLY A 446 -25.88 -1.52 6.60
N ARG A 447 -25.24 -1.76 5.45
CA ARG A 447 -25.76 -2.62 4.38
C ARG A 447 -25.42 -4.10 4.57
N VAL A 448 -24.59 -4.43 5.55
CA VAL A 448 -24.13 -5.80 5.87
C VAL A 448 -24.09 -6.02 7.37
#